data_AF-A0A1Q9MUN5-F1
#
_entry.id   AF-A0A1Q9MUN5-F1
#
_cell.length_a   1.000
_cell.length_b   1.000
_cell.length_c   1.000
_cell.angle_alpha   90.00
_cell.angle_beta   90.00
_cell.angle_gamma   90.00
#
_symmetry.space_group_name_H-M   'P 1'
#
loop_
_entity.id
_entity.type
_entity.pdbx_description
1 polymer ?
#
loop_
_entity_poly.entity_id
_entity_poly.type
_entity_poly.pdbx_seq_one_letter_code
_entity_poly.pdbx_strand_id
1 'polypeptide(L)'
;MTDFGLKKIREAKQDGRWDLAYSSKQAPNIPKDLKMALQNDSDAWQNFDAFANSVRFQYVYWINTAKTDATRQKRIAEVVLRSRLKKKPGEKIG
;
A
#
# COMPACT_ATOMS: atom_id res chain seq x y z
N MET A 1 -10.92 9.45 -12.06
CA MET A 1 -9.76 8.86 -12.76
C MET A 1 -8.55 9.66 -12.33
N THR A 2 -7.62 9.06 -11.59
CA THR A 2 -6.30 9.68 -11.35
C THR A 2 -5.25 8.61 -11.63
N ASP A 3 -4.90 8.54 -12.91
CA ASP A 3 -4.01 7.61 -13.59
C ASP A 3 -2.53 7.72 -13.17
N PHE A 4 -2.18 8.68 -12.31
CA PHE A 4 -0.77 9.00 -12.01
C PHE A 4 -0.08 8.08 -11.00
N GLY A 5 -0.83 7.37 -10.14
CA GLY A 5 -0.24 6.47 -9.14
C GLY A 5 0.18 5.10 -9.71
N LEU A 6 -0.56 4.60 -10.70
CA LEU A 6 -0.38 3.26 -11.27
C LEU A 6 0.61 3.19 -12.43
N LYS A 7 0.82 4.30 -13.16
CA LYS A 7 1.79 4.32 -14.26
C LYS A 7 3.22 4.09 -13.73
N LYS A 8 3.55 4.69 -12.57
CA LYS A 8 4.81 4.43 -11.86
C LYS A 8 4.97 2.99 -11.37
N ILE A 9 3.88 2.28 -11.06
CA ILE A 9 3.95 0.85 -10.72
C ILE A 9 4.36 0.03 -11.94
N ARG A 10 3.91 0.42 -13.13
CA ARG A 10 4.29 -0.23 -14.39
C ARG A 10 5.72 0.12 -14.81
N GLU A 11 6.19 1.34 -14.53
CA GLU A 11 7.56 1.80 -14.79
C GLU A 11 8.58 1.26 -13.76
N ALA A 12 8.22 1.15 -12.48
CA ALA A 12 9.07 0.61 -11.42
C ALA A 12 9.28 -0.92 -11.50
N LYS A 13 8.64 -1.60 -12.46
CA LYS A 13 8.86 -3.02 -12.76
C LYS A 13 10.27 -3.31 -13.29
N GLN A 14 11.03 -2.27 -13.67
CA GLN A 14 12.45 -2.36 -14.03
C GLN A 14 13.40 -2.34 -12.81
N ASP A 15 12.91 -1.99 -11.63
CA ASP A 15 13.69 -1.96 -10.38
C ASP A 15 13.60 -3.36 -9.74
N GLY A 16 14.69 -4.14 -9.74
CA GLY A 16 14.71 -5.56 -9.29
C GLY A 16 14.16 -5.83 -7.87
N ARG A 17 13.89 -4.77 -7.10
CA ARG A 17 13.14 -4.83 -5.83
C ARG A 17 11.69 -5.30 -6.01
N TRP A 18 11.07 -5.06 -7.16
CA TRP A 18 9.74 -5.58 -7.51
C TRP A 18 9.76 -7.08 -7.75
N ASP A 19 10.78 -7.59 -8.44
CA ASP A 19 10.92 -9.02 -8.71
C ASP A 19 11.10 -9.81 -7.39
N LEU A 20 11.90 -9.26 -6.47
CA LEU A 20 12.01 -9.76 -5.10
C LEU A 20 10.66 -9.77 -4.37
N ALA A 21 9.79 -8.76 -4.53
CA ALA A 21 8.49 -8.72 -3.85
C ALA A 21 7.46 -9.72 -4.41
N TYR A 22 7.57 -10.08 -5.70
CA TYR A 22 6.69 -11.08 -6.33
C TYR A 22 7.22 -12.51 -6.17
N SER A 23 8.55 -12.67 -6.06
CA SER A 23 9.21 -13.96 -5.87
C SER A 23 9.42 -14.31 -4.38
N SER A 24 9.41 -13.33 -3.48
CA SER A 24 9.59 -13.57 -2.04
C SER A 24 8.27 -13.96 -1.36
N LYS A 25 8.32 -15.09 -0.66
CA LYS A 25 7.28 -15.50 0.30
C LYS A 25 7.19 -14.57 1.51
N GLN A 26 8.12 -13.62 1.67
CA GLN A 26 8.21 -12.74 2.84
C GLN A 26 7.30 -11.52 2.69
N ALA A 27 6.62 -11.17 3.77
CA ALA A 27 5.79 -9.97 3.83
C ALA A 27 6.66 -8.71 3.70
N PRO A 28 6.17 -7.65 3.02
CA PRO A 28 6.89 -6.38 2.96
C PRO A 28 7.03 -5.76 4.36
N ASN A 29 8.13 -5.06 4.61
CA ASN A 29 8.32 -4.37 5.88
C ASN A 29 7.30 -3.21 6.02
N ILE A 30 6.31 -3.38 6.90
CA ILE A 30 5.23 -2.42 7.11
C ILE A 30 5.73 -1.29 8.02
N PRO A 31 5.71 -0.02 7.60
CA PRO A 31 6.09 1.11 8.44
C PRO A 31 5.25 1.19 9.71
N LYS A 32 5.87 1.59 10.83
CA LYS A 32 5.23 1.59 12.16
C LYS A 32 3.95 2.44 12.20
N ASP A 33 3.98 3.61 11.58
CA ASP A 33 2.86 4.53 11.49
C ASP A 33 1.68 3.97 10.68
N LEU A 34 1.96 3.31 9.55
CA LEU A 34 0.94 2.59 8.78
C LEU A 34 0.34 1.44 9.61
N LYS A 35 1.20 0.65 10.28
CA LYS A 35 0.74 -0.47 11.11
C LYS A 35 -0.16 0.01 12.24
N MET A 36 0.23 1.05 12.96
CA MET A 36 -0.58 1.65 14.03
C MET A 36 -1.93 2.14 13.51
N ALA A 37 -1.94 2.85 12.37
CA ALA A 37 -3.18 3.35 11.77
C ALA A 37 -4.12 2.22 11.33
N LEU A 38 -3.58 1.14 10.76
CA LEU A 38 -4.36 -0.04 10.42
C LEU A 38 -4.87 -0.76 11.67
N GLN A 39 -4.06 -0.92 12.71
CA GLN A 39 -4.45 -1.62 13.93
C GLN A 39 -5.55 -0.90 14.72
N ASN A 40 -5.70 0.42 14.54
CA ASN A 40 -6.83 1.18 15.10
C ASN A 40 -8.18 0.81 14.45
N ASP A 41 -8.19 0.17 13.27
CA ASP A 41 -9.38 -0.34 12.60
C ASP A 41 -9.20 -1.84 12.32
N SER A 42 -9.81 -2.67 13.16
CA SER A 42 -9.61 -4.12 13.12
C SER A 42 -9.98 -4.74 11.77
N ASP A 43 -11.01 -4.22 11.09
CA ASP A 43 -11.40 -4.68 9.75
C ASP A 43 -10.35 -4.29 8.71
N ALA A 44 -9.84 -3.06 8.78
CA ALA A 44 -8.78 -2.60 7.89
C ALA A 44 -7.50 -3.43 8.06
N TRP A 45 -7.09 -3.73 9.30
CA TRP A 45 -5.91 -4.57 9.56
C TRP A 45 -6.09 -5.99 9.01
N GLN A 46 -7.19 -6.66 9.31
CA GLN A 46 -7.45 -8.04 8.83
C GLN A 46 -7.46 -8.10 7.30
N ASN A 47 -8.14 -7.16 6.65
CA ASN A 47 -8.20 -7.11 5.20
C ASN A 47 -6.84 -6.77 4.58
N PHE A 48 -6.08 -5.85 5.19
CA PHE A 48 -4.74 -5.52 4.73
C PHE A 48 -3.81 -6.72 4.82
N ASP A 49 -3.82 -7.44 5.94
CA ASP A 49 -2.98 -8.61 6.17
C ASP A 49 -3.33 -9.77 5.22
N ALA A 50 -4.61 -9.91 4.88
CA ALA A 50 -5.09 -10.89 3.90
C ALA A 50 -4.71 -10.57 2.44
N PHE A 51 -4.26 -9.34 2.15
CA PHE A 51 -3.79 -9.01 0.80
C PHE A 51 -2.48 -9.74 0.46
N ALA A 52 -2.36 -10.14 -0.80
CA ALA A 52 -1.11 -10.67 -1.34
C ALA A 52 0.08 -9.73 -1.06
N ASN A 53 1.27 -10.29 -0.85
CA ASN A 53 2.49 -9.52 -0.55
C ASN A 53 2.73 -8.37 -1.54
N SER A 54 2.46 -8.62 -2.82
CA SER A 54 2.53 -7.62 -3.89
C SER A 54 1.63 -6.38 -3.63
N VAL A 55 0.39 -6.60 -3.18
CA VAL A 55 -0.56 -5.51 -2.89
C VAL A 55 -0.13 -4.75 -1.64
N ARG A 56 0.26 -5.46 -0.58
CA ARG A 56 0.81 -4.84 0.64
C ARG A 56 2.05 -4.00 0.31
N PHE A 57 2.92 -4.51 -0.57
CA PHE A 57 4.13 -3.83 -1.00
C PHE A 57 3.80 -2.56 -1.78
N GLN A 58 2.82 -2.59 -2.69
CA GLN A 58 2.38 -1.40 -3.42
C GLN A 58 1.95 -0.28 -2.47
N TYR A 59 1.19 -0.60 -1.42
CA TYR A 59 0.80 0.38 -0.40
C TYR A 59 1.98 0.93 0.38
N VAL A 60 2.84 0.04 0.89
CA VAL A 60 4.04 0.42 1.63
C VAL A 60 4.94 1.31 0.78
N TYR A 61 5.20 0.92 -0.46
CA TYR A 61 5.99 1.70 -1.42
C TYR A 61 5.36 3.07 -1.67
N TRP A 62 4.05 3.12 -1.93
CA TRP A 62 3.35 4.38 -2.14
C TRP A 62 3.46 5.32 -0.93
N ILE A 63 3.35 4.81 0.28
CA ILE A 63 3.54 5.59 1.51
C ILE A 63 5.00 6.07 1.65
N ASN A 64 5.97 5.21 1.36
CA ASN A 64 7.40 5.54 1.45
C ASN A 64 7.89 6.54 0.40
N THR A 65 7.21 6.65 -0.75
CA THR A 65 7.51 7.70 -1.75
C THR A 65 6.97 9.09 -1.38
N ALA A 66 6.29 9.25 -0.25
CA ALA A 66 5.80 10.56 0.20
C ALA A 66 6.97 11.44 0.64
N LYS A 67 7.09 12.65 0.05
CA LYS A 67 8.16 13.60 0.38
C LYS A 67 7.87 14.45 1.61
N THR A 68 6.60 14.60 1.99
CA THR A 68 6.17 15.41 3.13
C THR A 68 5.33 14.59 4.09
N ASP A 69 5.42 14.91 5.37
CA ASP A 69 4.65 14.24 6.42
C ASP A 69 3.14 14.33 6.18
N ALA A 70 2.65 15.51 5.79
CA ALA A 70 1.24 15.71 5.44
C ALA A 70 0.78 14.79 4.29
N THR A 71 1.61 14.57 3.27
CA THR A 71 1.28 13.62 2.19
C THR A 71 1.30 12.18 2.69
N ARG A 72 2.27 11.85 3.54
CA ARG A 72 2.40 10.52 4.13
C ARG A 72 1.17 10.16 4.96
N GLN A 73 0.74 11.04 5.85
CA GLN A 73 -0.46 10.87 6.68
C GLN A 73 -1.73 10.72 5.82
N LYS A 74 -1.90 11.55 4.78
CA LYS A 74 -3.02 11.42 3.82
C LYS A 74 -3.04 10.05 3.15
N ARG A 75 -1.88 9.57 2.69
CA ARG A 75 -1.76 8.24 2.07
C ARG A 75 -2.08 7.13 3.06
N ILE A 76 -1.59 7.20 4.30
CA ILE A 76 -1.89 6.23 5.35
C ILE A 76 -3.40 6.15 5.59
N ALA A 77 -4.06 7.29 5.79
CA ALA A 77 -5.51 7.34 5.96
C ALA A 77 -6.25 6.72 4.77
N GLU A 78 -5.79 6.98 3.54
CA GLU A 78 -6.37 6.38 2.34
C GLU A 78 -6.12 4.86 2.26
N VAL A 79 -4.95 4.36 2.67
CA VAL A 79 -4.68 2.92 2.74
C VAL A 79 -5.57 2.25 3.77
N VAL A 80 -5.79 2.85 4.95
CA VAL A 80 -6.71 2.32 5.96
C VAL A 80 -8.13 2.22 5.40
N LEU A 81 -8.64 3.30 4.79
CA LEU A 81 -9.96 3.32 4.17
C LEU A 81 -10.11 2.26 3.08
N ARG A 82 -9.13 2.16 2.16
CA ARG A 82 -9.14 1.15 1.10
C ARG A 82 -9.12 -0.26 1.66
N SER A 83 -8.29 -0.51 2.67
CA SER A 83 -8.17 -1.84 3.30
C SER A 83 -9.48 -2.23 3.98
N ARG A 84 -10.13 -1.31 4.70
CA ARG A 84 -11.47 -1.53 5.27
C ARG A 84 -12.48 -1.94 4.19
N LEU A 85 -12.43 -1.31 3.02
CA LEU A 85 -13.29 -1.59 1.87
C LEU A 85 -12.82 -2.75 0.98
N LYS A 86 -11.76 -3.47 1.38
CA LYS A 86 -11.12 -4.55 0.59
C LYS A 86 -10.73 -4.10 -0.83
N LYS A 87 -10.41 -2.82 -1.00
CA LYS A 87 -9.95 -2.24 -2.26
C LYS A 87 -8.44 -2.28 -2.32
N LYS A 88 -7.91 -2.69 -3.48
CA LYS A 88 -6.50 -2.69 -3.85
C LYS A 88 -6.09 -1.31 -4.40
N PRO A 89 -4.78 -1.05 -4.54
CA PRO A 89 -4.29 0.17 -5.15
C PRO A 89 -4.92 0.39 -6.54
N GLY A 90 -5.46 1.59 -6.76
CA GLY A 90 -6.03 1.97 -8.05
C GLY A 90 -7.47 1.52 -8.31
N GLU A 91 -8.07 0.70 -7.45
CA GLU A 91 -9.50 0.45 -7.51
C GLU A 91 -10.28 1.70 -7.10
N LYS A 92 -11.44 1.94 -7.73
CA LYS A 92 -12.32 3.05 -7.38
C LYS A 92 -12.96 2.79 -6.01
N ILE A 93 -12.91 3.81 -5.16
CA ILE A 93 -13.77 3.91 -3.98
C ILE A 93 -15.02 4.62 -4.48
N GLY A 94 -16.18 3.97 -4.36
CA GLY A 94 -17.46 4.49 -4.82
C GLY A 94 -17.93 5.67 -4.00
#